data_AF-A0A059C6R8-F1
#
_entry.id   AF-A0A059C6R8-F1
#
_cell.length_a   1.000
_cell.length_b   1.000
_cell.length_c   1.000
_cell.angle_alpha   90.00
_cell.angle_beta   90.00
_cell.angle_gamma   90.00
#
_symmetry.space_group_name_H-M   'P 1'
#
loop_
_entity.id
_entity.type
_entity.pdbx_description
1 polymer ?
#
loop_
_entity_poly.entity_id
_entity_poly.type
_entity_poly.pdbx_seq_one_letter_code
_entity_poly.pdbx_strand_id
1 'polypeptide(L)'
;MAFPAKSEFIIFLALILSTWAWHAMSVRTLHESTSAEQHEQWMAQYGRTYKDPEEKVKRQAIFEENLRFIEDSNASRNRTFKMGLNQFSDLTNEEFIRSHTGYLPSKKPKSPKLTPSSHRHLAGDVPDSIDWVKKGAVNLIKDQGQCGSCWAFSAVAAVEGISQITSGKLPVLSEQQLIDCDTESYGCDGGLPDNAFKYIIQNQGIASEDTYAYQEKDGTCNRRKAAQHAAQIKHFADVPPGEDELLKAVVQQPVSVGIISSGQEFQSYSSGIFNGDCSGELDHAVVVVGYGTSEDGIKFWKIRNSWGETWGERGYMRIQRGNGSSKGICGLASQASYPIARE
;
A
#
# COMPACT_ATOMS: atom_id res chain seq x y z
N MET A 1 -44.19 58.73 -42.82
CA MET A 1 -43.78 57.33 -43.08
C MET A 1 -42.36 57.21 -42.55
N ALA A 2 -42.07 57.07 -41.26
CA ALA A 2 -42.34 55.97 -40.32
C ALA A 2 -41.70 54.63 -40.76
N PHE A 3 -40.58 54.27 -40.12
CA PHE A 3 -40.02 52.94 -39.78
C PHE A 3 -38.46 52.97 -39.81
N PRO A 4 -37.71 52.15 -39.01
CA PRO A 4 -38.13 51.28 -37.91
C PRO A 4 -37.10 51.24 -36.74
N ALA A 5 -37.23 52.10 -35.72
CA ALA A 5 -36.44 51.96 -34.47
C ALA A 5 -36.76 50.67 -33.68
N LYS A 6 -37.87 49.99 -34.02
CA LYS A 6 -38.27 48.71 -33.42
C LYS A 6 -37.40 47.54 -33.88
N SER A 7 -36.81 47.59 -35.08
CA SER A 7 -36.06 46.46 -35.64
C SER A 7 -34.70 46.26 -34.96
N GLU A 8 -33.97 47.36 -34.72
CA GLU A 8 -32.65 47.31 -34.09
C GLU A 8 -32.72 46.90 -32.61
N PHE A 9 -33.76 47.34 -31.89
CA PHE A 9 -33.98 46.98 -30.49
C PHE A 9 -34.31 45.47 -30.33
N ILE A 10 -35.04 44.89 -31.27
CA ILE A 10 -35.35 43.45 -31.29
C ILE A 10 -34.09 42.63 -31.58
N ILE A 11 -33.22 43.08 -32.48
CA ILE A 11 -31.95 42.41 -32.80
C ILE A 11 -31.01 42.44 -31.58
N PHE A 12 -30.93 43.56 -30.85
CA PHE A 12 -30.10 43.68 -29.66
C PHE A 12 -30.61 42.78 -28.50
N LEU A 13 -31.92 42.72 -28.29
CA LEU A 13 -32.54 41.79 -27.33
C LEU A 13 -32.33 40.33 -27.71
N ALA A 14 -32.38 39.98 -29.00
CA ALA A 14 -32.12 38.63 -29.48
C ALA A 14 -30.66 38.20 -29.26
N LEU A 15 -29.69 39.11 -29.42
CA LEU A 15 -28.26 38.86 -29.17
C LEU A 15 -27.94 38.72 -27.67
N ILE A 16 -28.62 39.48 -26.81
CA ILE A 16 -28.51 39.32 -25.36
C ILE A 16 -29.14 37.98 -24.94
N LEU A 17 -30.33 37.65 -25.44
CA LEU A 17 -30.95 36.36 -25.15
C LEU A 17 -30.14 35.17 -25.67
N SER A 18 -29.47 35.29 -26.82
CA SER A 18 -28.58 34.24 -27.33
C SER A 18 -27.33 34.10 -26.48
N THR A 19 -26.68 35.19 -26.05
CA THR A 19 -25.49 35.09 -25.18
C THR A 19 -25.82 34.51 -23.79
N TRP A 20 -27.03 34.77 -23.27
CA TRP A 20 -27.53 34.17 -22.03
C TRP A 20 -27.94 32.71 -22.23
N ALA A 21 -28.50 32.34 -23.39
CA ALA A 21 -28.76 30.94 -23.72
C ALA A 21 -27.46 30.15 -23.88
N TRP A 22 -26.41 30.74 -24.44
CA TRP A 22 -25.10 30.10 -24.58
C TRP A 22 -24.38 29.98 -23.23
N HIS A 23 -24.49 30.97 -22.34
CA HIS A 23 -24.02 30.83 -20.95
C HIS A 23 -24.86 29.83 -20.15
N ALA A 24 -26.18 29.78 -20.33
CA ALA A 24 -27.03 28.78 -19.69
C ALA A 24 -26.76 27.36 -20.24
N MET A 25 -26.40 27.23 -21.52
CA MET A 25 -25.97 25.96 -22.13
C MET A 25 -24.53 25.58 -21.72
N SER A 26 -23.63 26.54 -21.52
CA SER A 26 -22.27 26.26 -21.00
C SER A 26 -22.28 25.93 -19.51
N VAL A 27 -23.20 26.51 -18.72
CA VAL A 27 -23.41 26.18 -17.31
C VAL A 27 -24.13 24.82 -17.17
N ARG A 28 -24.98 24.44 -18.13
CA ARG A 28 -25.60 23.10 -18.19
C ARG A 28 -24.67 21.98 -18.68
N THR A 29 -23.49 22.30 -19.21
CA THR A 29 -22.50 21.32 -19.69
C THR A 29 -21.32 21.10 -18.74
N LEU A 30 -21.41 21.59 -17.49
CA LEU A 30 -20.90 20.83 -16.35
C LEU A 30 -21.94 19.73 -16.04
N HIS A 31 -22.13 18.81 -16.98
CA HIS A 31 -22.83 17.58 -16.67
C HIS A 31 -21.88 16.82 -15.75
N GLU A 32 -22.21 16.75 -14.47
CA GLU A 32 -21.66 15.74 -13.58
C GLU A 32 -21.84 14.41 -14.32
N SER A 33 -20.72 13.86 -14.81
CA SER A 33 -20.71 12.63 -15.59
C SER A 33 -21.48 11.58 -14.83
N THR A 34 -22.36 10.85 -15.50
CA THR A 34 -23.12 9.81 -14.81
C THR A 34 -22.14 8.79 -14.22
N SER A 35 -22.52 8.14 -13.12
CA SER A 35 -21.71 7.11 -12.48
C SER A 35 -21.31 5.97 -13.45
N ALA A 36 -22.16 5.69 -14.44
CA ALA A 36 -21.87 4.79 -15.55
C ALA A 36 -20.74 5.31 -16.45
N GLU A 37 -20.74 6.58 -16.83
CA GLU A 37 -19.66 7.18 -17.62
C GLU A 37 -18.34 7.20 -16.85
N GLN A 38 -18.38 7.49 -15.55
CA GLN A 38 -17.19 7.42 -14.67
C GLN A 38 -16.65 5.99 -14.59
N HIS A 39 -17.52 4.98 -14.52
CA HIS A 39 -17.11 3.57 -14.52
C HIS A 39 -16.43 3.18 -15.82
N GLU A 40 -16.95 3.59 -16.99
CA GLU A 40 -16.31 3.32 -18.29
C GLU A 40 -14.94 4.00 -18.42
N GLN A 41 -14.81 5.25 -17.94
CA GLN A 41 -13.53 5.97 -17.92
C GLN A 41 -12.52 5.29 -17.00
N TRP A 42 -12.96 4.91 -15.80
CA TRP A 42 -12.15 4.15 -14.85
C TRP A 42 -11.73 2.81 -15.45
N MET A 43 -12.63 2.09 -16.11
CA MET A 43 -12.29 0.83 -16.76
C MET A 43 -11.20 1.01 -17.81
N ALA A 44 -11.32 2.05 -18.66
CA ALA A 44 -10.32 2.36 -19.67
C ALA A 44 -8.96 2.73 -19.04
N GLN A 45 -8.96 3.49 -17.94
CA GLN A 45 -7.76 3.88 -17.21
C GLN A 45 -7.02 2.68 -16.61
N TYR A 46 -7.74 1.72 -16.04
CA TYR A 46 -7.17 0.55 -15.36
C TYR A 46 -7.12 -0.71 -16.23
N GLY A 47 -7.47 -0.60 -17.53
CA GLY A 47 -7.50 -1.73 -18.45
C GLY A 47 -8.49 -2.84 -18.03
N ARG A 48 -9.58 -2.47 -17.36
CA ARG A 48 -10.54 -3.42 -16.77
C ARG A 48 -11.49 -3.97 -17.82
N THR A 49 -11.63 -5.30 -17.81
CA THR A 49 -12.58 -6.05 -18.66
C THR A 49 -13.29 -7.09 -17.82
N TYR A 50 -14.55 -7.39 -18.16
CA TYR A 50 -15.36 -8.35 -17.44
C TYR A 50 -15.71 -9.57 -18.29
N LYS A 51 -15.98 -10.69 -17.62
CA LYS A 51 -16.30 -11.97 -18.26
C LYS A 51 -17.54 -11.89 -19.15
N ASP A 52 -18.57 -11.21 -18.67
CA ASP A 52 -19.87 -11.09 -19.31
C ASP A 52 -20.58 -9.78 -18.87
N PRO A 53 -21.67 -9.38 -19.56
CA PRO A 53 -22.41 -8.16 -19.22
C PRO A 53 -23.02 -8.18 -17.81
N GLU A 54 -23.37 -9.36 -17.27
CA GLU A 54 -23.94 -9.50 -15.94
C GLU A 54 -22.90 -9.14 -14.86
N GLU A 55 -21.67 -9.65 -15.00
CA GLU A 55 -20.55 -9.26 -14.14
C GLU A 55 -20.26 -7.76 -14.27
N LYS A 56 -20.33 -7.17 -15.47
CA LYS A 56 -20.14 -5.72 -15.65
C LYS A 56 -21.17 -4.91 -14.85
N VAL A 57 -22.45 -5.29 -14.90
CA VAL A 57 -23.50 -4.61 -14.14
C VAL A 57 -23.27 -4.72 -12.63
N LYS A 58 -22.86 -5.91 -12.14
CA LYS A 58 -22.49 -6.10 -10.72
C LYS A 58 -21.33 -5.18 -10.34
N ARG A 59 -20.26 -5.17 -11.14
CA ARG A 59 -19.03 -4.40 -10.88
C ARG A 59 -19.26 -2.90 -10.94
N GLN A 60 -20.12 -2.45 -11.85
CA GLN A 60 -20.58 -1.07 -11.89
C GLN A 60 -21.28 -0.70 -10.58
N ALA A 61 -22.25 -1.49 -10.11
CA ALA A 61 -22.96 -1.17 -8.86
C ALA A 61 -22.00 -1.04 -7.66
N ILE A 62 -20.99 -1.91 -7.55
CA ILE A 62 -19.95 -1.84 -6.51
C ILE A 62 -19.09 -0.57 -6.69
N PHE A 63 -18.72 -0.23 -7.93
CA PHE A 63 -18.00 1.00 -8.24
C PHE A 63 -18.78 2.24 -7.82
N GLU A 64 -20.08 2.29 -8.08
CA GLU A 64 -20.95 3.41 -7.68
C GLU A 64 -21.03 3.56 -6.16
N GLU A 65 -21.11 2.45 -5.42
CA GLU A 65 -21.09 2.45 -3.96
C GLU A 65 -19.75 2.96 -3.41
N ASN A 66 -18.64 2.46 -3.93
CA ASN A 66 -17.30 2.89 -3.54
C ASN A 66 -17.05 4.38 -3.89
N LEU A 67 -17.52 4.84 -5.05
CA LEU A 67 -17.43 6.25 -5.45
C LEU A 67 -18.17 7.15 -4.45
N ARG A 68 -19.41 6.82 -4.11
CA ARG A 68 -20.19 7.59 -3.12
C ARG A 68 -19.50 7.63 -1.76
N PHE A 69 -18.99 6.48 -1.30
CA PHE A 69 -18.23 6.41 -0.05
C PHE A 69 -17.01 7.34 -0.06
N ILE A 70 -16.27 7.37 -1.17
CA ILE A 70 -15.10 8.24 -1.36
C ILE A 70 -15.51 9.71 -1.32
N GLU A 71 -16.56 10.10 -2.04
CA GLU A 71 -17.06 11.48 -2.12
C GLU A 71 -17.56 11.98 -0.76
N ASP A 72 -18.41 11.21 -0.08
CA ASP A 72 -18.96 11.55 1.25
C ASP A 72 -17.85 11.69 2.30
N SER A 73 -16.87 10.78 2.25
CA SER A 73 -15.77 10.80 3.20
C SER A 73 -14.79 11.94 2.94
N ASN A 74 -14.52 12.27 1.68
CA ASN A 74 -13.68 13.43 1.32
C ASN A 74 -14.36 14.77 1.62
N ALA A 75 -15.70 14.81 1.67
CA ALA A 75 -16.46 15.99 2.09
C ALA A 75 -16.42 16.24 3.61
N SER A 76 -16.09 15.23 4.41
CA SER A 76 -16.00 15.33 5.87
C SER A 76 -14.82 16.20 6.30
N ARG A 77 -15.07 17.16 7.20
CA ARG A 77 -14.02 18.02 7.79
C ARG A 77 -13.17 17.20 8.78
N ASN A 78 -11.88 17.53 8.92
CA ASN A 78 -10.91 16.98 9.90
C ASN A 78 -10.11 15.72 9.48
N ARG A 79 -10.03 15.38 8.19
CA ARG A 79 -9.12 14.33 7.67
C ARG A 79 -7.81 14.92 7.18
N THR A 80 -6.71 14.21 7.39
CA THR A 80 -5.36 14.59 6.91
C THR A 80 -4.93 13.82 5.67
N PHE A 81 -5.85 13.04 5.09
CA PHE A 81 -5.66 12.24 3.88
C PHE A 81 -6.88 12.37 2.96
N LYS A 82 -6.69 11.92 1.73
CA LYS A 82 -7.72 11.82 0.69
C LYS A 82 -7.85 10.40 0.21
N MET A 83 -9.07 10.03 -0.11
CA MET A 83 -9.38 8.81 -0.86
C MET A 83 -9.61 9.13 -2.32
N GLY A 84 -9.47 8.12 -3.17
CA GLY A 84 -9.70 8.26 -4.60
C GLY A 84 -10.00 6.91 -5.23
N LEU A 85 -10.56 6.97 -6.44
CA LEU A 85 -10.73 5.78 -7.26
C LEU A 85 -9.34 5.20 -7.58
N ASN A 86 -9.21 3.89 -7.41
CA ASN A 86 -7.99 3.15 -7.69
C ASN A 86 -8.33 1.79 -8.33
N GLN A 87 -7.33 0.93 -8.53
CA GLN A 87 -7.56 -0.36 -9.17
C GLN A 87 -8.56 -1.28 -8.44
N PHE A 88 -8.89 -1.01 -7.17
CA PHE A 88 -9.82 -1.82 -6.36
C PHE A 88 -11.23 -1.25 -6.29
N SER A 89 -11.54 -0.18 -7.04
CA SER A 89 -12.82 0.52 -6.91
C SER A 89 -14.04 -0.29 -7.35
N ASP A 90 -13.89 -1.41 -8.05
CA ASP A 90 -15.00 -2.31 -8.40
C ASP A 90 -15.05 -3.60 -7.55
N LEU A 91 -14.31 -3.65 -6.45
CA LEU A 91 -14.31 -4.74 -5.48
C LEU A 91 -15.07 -4.35 -4.22
N THR A 92 -15.83 -5.29 -3.65
CA THR A 92 -16.29 -5.13 -2.26
C THR A 92 -15.10 -5.25 -1.31
N ASN A 93 -15.25 -4.72 -0.10
CA ASN A 93 -14.19 -4.81 0.90
C ASN A 93 -13.86 -6.28 1.25
N GLU A 94 -14.85 -7.17 1.28
CA GLU A 94 -14.62 -8.61 1.51
C GLU A 94 -13.90 -9.30 0.36
N GLU A 95 -14.21 -8.95 -0.89
CA GLU A 95 -13.48 -9.44 -2.07
C GLU A 95 -12.03 -8.97 -2.02
N PHE A 96 -11.81 -7.69 -1.70
CA PHE A 96 -10.50 -7.07 -1.54
C PHE A 96 -9.66 -7.78 -0.48
N ILE A 97 -10.18 -7.90 0.76
CA ILE A 97 -9.48 -8.55 1.87
C ILE A 97 -9.08 -9.97 1.50
N ARG A 98 -10.02 -10.76 0.95
CA ARG A 98 -9.78 -12.17 0.63
C ARG A 98 -8.65 -12.37 -0.39
N SER A 99 -8.47 -11.42 -1.31
CA SER A 99 -7.57 -11.60 -2.45
C SER A 99 -6.25 -10.82 -2.34
N HIS A 100 -6.19 -9.74 -1.55
CA HIS A 100 -5.03 -8.83 -1.51
C HIS A 100 -4.38 -8.72 -0.12
N THR A 101 -4.88 -9.44 0.87
CA THR A 101 -4.27 -9.56 2.22
C THR A 101 -3.89 -11.02 2.49
N GLY A 102 -3.16 -11.29 3.57
CA GLY A 102 -2.64 -12.63 3.83
C GLY A 102 -1.63 -12.71 4.98
N TYR A 103 -1.60 -11.72 5.86
CA TYR A 103 -0.80 -11.79 7.07
C TYR A 103 -1.51 -12.67 8.09
N LEU A 104 -0.80 -13.66 8.61
CA LEU A 104 -1.29 -14.54 9.66
C LEU A 104 -0.56 -14.21 10.95
N PRO A 105 -1.19 -13.46 11.88
CA PRO A 105 -0.52 -12.98 13.08
C PRO A 105 -0.03 -14.13 13.93
N SER A 106 1.19 -13.99 14.47
CA SER A 106 1.67 -14.95 15.44
C SER A 106 0.88 -14.85 16.73
N LYS A 107 0.36 -15.98 17.22
CA LYS A 107 -0.30 -16.07 18.53
C LYS A 107 0.71 -16.00 19.70
N LYS A 108 2.02 -16.14 19.45
CA LYS A 108 3.10 -16.04 20.45
C LYS A 108 4.42 -15.60 19.78
N PRO A 109 5.15 -14.58 20.25
CA PRO A 109 6.48 -14.27 19.72
C PRO A 109 7.40 -15.49 19.97
N LYS A 110 7.92 -16.10 18.90
CA LYS A 110 8.72 -17.33 18.95
C LYS A 110 10.22 -17.10 18.75
N SER A 111 10.64 -15.90 18.37
CA SER A 111 12.05 -15.59 18.21
C SER A 111 12.70 -15.23 19.56
N PRO A 112 14.01 -15.49 19.76
CA PRO A 112 14.70 -14.99 20.93
C PRO A 112 14.64 -13.47 20.89
N LYS A 113 14.00 -12.87 21.90
CA LYS A 113 14.11 -11.43 22.17
C LYS A 113 15.61 -11.12 22.20
N LEU A 114 16.12 -10.39 21.22
CA LEU A 114 17.49 -9.94 21.29
C LEU A 114 17.65 -9.15 22.59
N THR A 115 18.72 -9.45 23.31
CA THR A 115 19.06 -8.74 24.53
C THR A 115 19.21 -7.24 24.20
N PRO A 116 18.84 -6.34 25.13
CA PRO A 116 18.93 -4.88 24.94
C PRO A 116 20.30 -4.37 24.47
N SER A 117 21.35 -5.19 24.63
CA SER A 117 22.73 -4.93 24.21
C SER A 117 22.95 -4.88 22.68
N SER A 118 22.05 -5.43 21.85
CA SER A 118 22.14 -5.30 20.38
C SER A 118 21.51 -4.01 19.84
N HIS A 119 20.60 -3.39 20.61
CA HIS A 119 20.15 -2.02 20.40
C HIS A 119 21.24 -1.07 20.92
N ARG A 120 22.37 -1.03 20.22
CA ARG A 120 23.48 -0.11 20.48
C ARG A 120 22.89 1.27 20.76
N HIS A 121 23.05 1.75 22.00
CA HIS A 121 22.55 3.01 22.55
C HIS A 121 22.17 4.06 21.48
N LEU A 122 20.91 4.02 21.01
CA LEU A 122 20.30 5.08 20.19
C LEU A 122 19.80 6.25 21.07
N ALA A 123 20.22 6.29 22.33
CA ALA A 123 19.98 7.39 23.25
C ALA A 123 20.87 8.58 22.86
N GLY A 124 20.64 9.16 21.68
CA GLY A 124 21.38 10.32 21.19
C GLY A 124 20.97 10.80 19.80
N ASP A 125 20.92 9.91 18.81
CA ASP A 125 20.87 10.31 17.39
C ASP A 125 19.75 9.63 16.60
N VAL A 126 18.49 9.80 17.01
CA VAL A 126 17.35 9.50 16.13
C VAL A 126 17.13 10.72 15.23
N PRO A 127 17.39 10.64 13.90
CA PRO A 127 17.19 11.78 13.02
C PRO A 127 15.72 12.19 12.96
N ASP A 128 15.42 13.46 12.66
CA ASP A 128 14.04 13.94 12.53
C ASP A 128 13.25 13.23 11.42
N SER A 129 13.96 12.77 10.38
CA SER A 129 13.39 12.00 9.28
C SER A 129 14.40 11.04 8.67
N ILE A 130 13.91 9.91 8.17
CA ILE A 130 14.65 8.94 7.36
C ILE A 130 13.75 8.50 6.21
N ASP A 131 14.33 8.38 5.02
CA ASP A 131 13.67 7.79 3.84
C ASP A 131 14.64 6.81 3.17
N TRP A 132 14.47 5.51 3.44
CA TRP A 132 15.30 4.46 2.87
C TRP A 132 15.17 4.35 1.36
N VAL A 133 14.07 4.84 0.77
CA VAL A 133 13.92 4.96 -0.69
C VAL A 133 14.95 5.95 -1.23
N LYS A 134 15.07 7.13 -0.62
CA LYS A 134 16.08 8.14 -1.01
C LYS A 134 17.51 7.68 -0.74
N LYS A 135 17.72 6.81 0.23
CA LYS A 135 19.02 6.17 0.51
C LYS A 135 19.34 4.99 -0.42
N GLY A 136 18.45 4.65 -1.35
CA GLY A 136 18.66 3.59 -2.33
C GLY A 136 18.53 2.17 -1.76
N ALA A 137 17.88 1.99 -0.61
CA ALA A 137 17.71 0.70 0.06
C ALA A 137 16.30 0.09 -0.13
N VAL A 138 15.59 0.50 -1.19
CA VAL A 138 14.24 0.02 -1.50
C VAL A 138 14.10 -0.09 -3.01
N ASN A 139 13.74 -1.28 -3.52
CA ASN A 139 13.45 -1.48 -4.94
C ASN A 139 12.16 -0.77 -5.40
N LEU A 140 11.86 -0.85 -6.70
CA LEU A 140 10.57 -0.43 -7.25
C LEU A 140 9.41 -1.17 -6.57
N ILE A 141 8.23 -0.55 -6.56
CA ILE A 141 6.99 -1.17 -6.08
C ILE A 141 6.66 -2.37 -6.95
N LYS A 142 6.18 -3.44 -6.31
CA LYS A 142 5.67 -4.64 -6.97
C LYS A 142 4.17 -4.78 -6.68
N ASP A 143 3.51 -5.65 -7.42
CA ASP A 143 2.10 -6.00 -7.24
C ASP A 143 1.98 -7.49 -6.92
N GLN A 144 1.37 -7.81 -5.78
CA GLN A 144 1.10 -9.18 -5.36
C GLN A 144 -0.10 -9.79 -6.09
N GLY A 145 -0.94 -8.98 -6.73
CA GLY A 145 -2.16 -9.44 -7.39
C GLY A 145 -3.14 -10.14 -6.43
N GLN A 146 -3.88 -11.12 -6.93
CA GLN A 146 -4.91 -11.87 -6.21
C GLN A 146 -4.35 -13.07 -5.44
N CYS A 147 -3.28 -12.85 -4.70
CA CYS A 147 -2.63 -13.86 -3.86
C CYS A 147 -2.33 -13.23 -2.49
N GLY A 148 -2.60 -13.95 -1.40
CA GLY A 148 -2.31 -13.51 -0.03
C GLY A 148 -0.83 -13.61 0.35
N SER A 149 0.05 -13.16 -0.54
CA SER A 149 1.50 -13.26 -0.43
C SER A 149 2.18 -12.03 0.18
N CYS A 150 1.43 -11.08 0.74
CA CYS A 150 1.97 -9.85 1.34
C CYS A 150 3.09 -10.12 2.36
N TRP A 151 3.02 -11.25 3.09
CA TRP A 151 4.05 -11.70 4.02
C TRP A 151 5.40 -11.94 3.33
N ALA A 152 5.39 -12.53 2.13
CA ALA A 152 6.59 -12.77 1.33
C ALA A 152 7.15 -11.46 0.76
N PHE A 153 6.29 -10.59 0.23
CA PHE A 153 6.69 -9.26 -0.26
C PHE A 153 7.31 -8.39 0.85
N SER A 154 6.71 -8.40 2.05
CA SER A 154 7.24 -7.67 3.20
C SER A 154 8.61 -8.20 3.62
N ALA A 155 8.77 -9.52 3.73
CA ALA A 155 10.05 -10.13 4.07
C ALA A 155 11.13 -9.85 3.02
N VAL A 156 10.82 -10.03 1.73
CA VAL A 156 11.74 -9.76 0.62
C VAL A 156 12.22 -8.32 0.64
N ALA A 157 11.32 -7.34 0.72
CA ALA A 157 11.71 -5.93 0.71
C ALA A 157 12.61 -5.55 1.92
N ALA A 158 12.41 -6.18 3.09
CA ALA A 158 13.31 -6.00 4.24
C ALA A 158 14.70 -6.63 4.00
N VAL A 159 14.77 -7.82 3.37
CA VAL A 159 16.03 -8.51 3.02
C VAL A 159 16.80 -7.73 1.95
N GLU A 160 16.11 -7.20 0.95
CA GLU A 160 16.71 -6.33 -0.08
C GLU A 160 17.33 -5.07 0.56
N GLY A 161 16.58 -4.43 1.47
CA GLY A 161 17.05 -3.25 2.19
C GLY A 161 18.30 -3.50 3.02
N ILE A 162 18.31 -4.55 3.85
CA ILE A 162 19.50 -4.86 4.65
C ILE A 162 20.69 -5.31 3.79
N SER A 163 20.43 -5.96 2.65
CA SER A 163 21.47 -6.32 1.69
C SER A 163 22.14 -5.08 1.11
N GLN A 164 21.36 -4.06 0.75
CA GLN A 164 21.91 -2.80 0.29
C GLN A 164 22.72 -2.11 1.38
N ILE A 165 22.19 -2.03 2.61
CA ILE A 165 22.83 -1.31 3.70
C ILE A 165 24.19 -1.93 4.05
N THR A 166 24.31 -3.25 3.97
CA THR A 166 25.51 -3.97 4.41
C THR A 166 26.51 -4.27 3.29
N SER A 167 26.05 -4.38 2.03
CA SER A 167 26.90 -4.75 0.89
C SER A 167 27.02 -3.67 -0.19
N GLY A 168 26.18 -2.64 -0.15
CA GLY A 168 26.06 -1.62 -1.19
C GLY A 168 25.29 -2.08 -2.43
N LYS A 169 24.80 -3.33 -2.47
CA LYS A 169 24.03 -3.88 -3.59
C LYS A 169 22.57 -4.05 -3.21
N LEU A 170 21.67 -3.54 -4.05
CA LEU A 170 20.23 -3.74 -3.92
C LEU A 170 19.79 -4.84 -4.89
N PRO A 171 19.75 -6.12 -4.46
CA PRO A 171 19.26 -7.20 -5.31
C PRO A 171 17.74 -7.08 -5.49
N VAL A 172 17.21 -7.61 -6.60
CA VAL A 172 15.77 -7.85 -6.78
C VAL A 172 15.52 -9.33 -6.51
N LEU A 173 14.86 -9.64 -5.39
CA LEU A 173 14.72 -10.99 -4.86
C LEU A 173 13.33 -11.58 -5.18
N SER A 174 13.23 -12.90 -5.08
CA SER A 174 12.04 -13.67 -5.45
C SER A 174 11.08 -13.88 -4.28
N GLU A 175 9.88 -13.29 -4.36
CA GLU A 175 8.78 -13.64 -3.46
C GLU A 175 8.24 -15.05 -3.75
N GLN A 176 8.24 -15.47 -5.02
CA GLN A 176 7.72 -16.79 -5.42
C GLN A 176 8.48 -17.94 -4.78
N GLN A 177 9.80 -17.81 -4.59
CA GLN A 177 10.55 -18.83 -3.87
C GLN A 177 10.00 -19.03 -2.46
N LEU A 178 9.64 -17.96 -1.75
CA LEU A 178 9.07 -18.06 -0.41
C LEU A 178 7.70 -18.73 -0.47
N ILE A 179 6.84 -18.30 -1.39
CA ILE A 179 5.49 -18.85 -1.59
C ILE A 179 5.55 -20.37 -1.84
N ASP A 180 6.47 -20.81 -2.71
CA ASP A 180 6.55 -22.22 -3.11
C ASP A 180 7.30 -23.11 -2.11
N CYS A 181 8.25 -22.55 -1.35
CA CYS A 181 9.24 -23.33 -0.60
C CYS A 181 9.20 -23.17 0.92
N ASP A 182 8.62 -22.11 1.48
CA ASP A 182 8.43 -21.97 2.93
C ASP A 182 7.28 -22.86 3.39
N THR A 183 7.62 -23.97 4.05
CA THR A 183 6.64 -24.95 4.54
C THR A 183 6.01 -24.56 5.88
N GLU A 184 6.43 -23.48 6.53
CA GLU A 184 5.81 -22.96 7.76
C GLU A 184 4.71 -21.91 7.46
N SER A 185 4.67 -21.39 6.24
CA SER A 185 3.61 -20.53 5.71
C SER A 185 2.68 -21.32 4.78
N TYR A 186 1.63 -20.67 4.27
CA TYR A 186 0.58 -21.30 3.47
C TYR A 186 0.47 -20.68 2.07
N GLY A 187 1.59 -20.24 1.50
CA GLY A 187 1.64 -19.69 0.15
C GLY A 187 0.68 -18.49 -0.02
N CYS A 188 -0.25 -18.58 -0.97
CA CYS A 188 -1.28 -17.57 -1.20
C CYS A 188 -2.39 -17.53 -0.14
N ASP A 189 -2.51 -18.52 0.73
CA ASP A 189 -3.44 -18.50 1.88
C ASP A 189 -2.85 -17.77 3.10
N GLY A 190 -1.63 -17.26 2.97
CA GLY A 190 -1.02 -16.35 3.93
C GLY A 190 0.16 -16.90 4.72
N GLY A 191 0.78 -16.03 5.50
CA GLY A 191 2.02 -16.34 6.20
C GLY A 191 2.49 -15.21 7.11
N LEU A 192 3.70 -15.38 7.64
CA LEU A 192 4.35 -14.45 8.55
C LEU A 192 5.76 -14.14 8.03
N PRO A 193 6.19 -12.86 7.96
CA PRO A 193 7.54 -12.51 7.53
C PRO A 193 8.66 -13.25 8.29
N ASP A 194 8.45 -13.58 9.57
CA ASP A 194 9.41 -14.34 10.38
C ASP A 194 9.66 -15.76 9.84
N ASN A 195 8.61 -16.43 9.34
CA ASN A 195 8.74 -17.75 8.73
C ASN A 195 9.56 -17.65 7.44
N ALA A 196 9.32 -16.61 6.64
CA ALA A 196 10.13 -16.31 5.46
C ALA A 196 11.61 -16.08 5.84
N PHE A 197 11.90 -15.24 6.84
CA PHE A 197 13.28 -15.02 7.29
C PHE A 197 13.93 -16.33 7.76
N LYS A 198 13.21 -17.13 8.53
CA LYS A 198 13.67 -18.43 9.00
C LYS A 198 13.96 -19.39 7.84
N TYR A 199 13.08 -19.45 6.83
CA TYR A 199 13.32 -20.22 5.62
C TYR A 199 14.59 -19.74 4.90
N ILE A 200 14.78 -18.43 4.70
CA ILE A 200 15.97 -17.90 4.02
C ILE A 200 17.25 -18.30 4.76
N ILE A 201 17.25 -18.25 6.10
CA ILE A 201 18.38 -18.70 6.92
C ILE A 201 18.66 -20.20 6.71
N GLN A 202 17.62 -21.03 6.78
CA GLN A 202 17.73 -22.49 6.63
C GLN A 202 18.16 -22.90 5.21
N ASN A 203 17.66 -22.21 4.19
CA ASN A 203 18.03 -22.38 2.79
C ASN A 203 19.41 -21.79 2.48
N GLN A 204 20.02 -21.06 3.42
CA GLN A 204 21.29 -20.35 3.26
C GLN A 204 21.23 -19.25 2.19
N GLY A 205 20.05 -18.69 1.93
CA GLY A 205 19.85 -17.62 0.97
C GLY A 205 18.53 -17.69 0.23
N ILE A 206 18.35 -16.73 -0.67
CA ILE A 206 17.17 -16.56 -1.50
C ILE A 206 17.58 -16.17 -2.91
N ALA A 207 16.87 -16.67 -3.91
CA ALA A 207 17.13 -16.41 -5.32
C ALA A 207 16.65 -15.02 -5.75
N SER A 208 17.15 -14.57 -6.90
CA SER A 208 16.66 -13.36 -7.56
C SER A 208 15.30 -13.60 -8.23
N GLU A 209 14.57 -12.51 -8.46
CA GLU A 209 13.36 -12.49 -9.29
C GLU A 209 13.59 -13.16 -10.64
N ASP A 210 14.68 -12.80 -11.35
CA ASP A 210 15.01 -13.36 -12.66
C ASP A 210 15.19 -14.90 -12.64
N THR A 211 15.68 -15.43 -11.52
CA THR A 211 15.88 -16.87 -11.36
C THR A 211 14.56 -17.60 -11.07
N TYR A 212 13.72 -16.99 -10.23
CA TYR A 212 12.48 -17.56 -9.73
C TYR A 212 11.36 -16.51 -9.75
N ALA A 213 10.83 -16.27 -10.95
CA ALA A 213 9.86 -15.21 -11.20
C ALA A 213 8.52 -15.41 -10.47
N TYR A 214 7.88 -14.29 -10.10
CA TYR A 214 6.54 -14.23 -9.54
C TYR A 214 5.47 -14.75 -10.50
N GLN A 215 4.53 -15.53 -9.96
CA GLN A 215 3.47 -16.21 -10.71
C GLN A 215 2.06 -15.99 -10.13
N GLU A 216 1.93 -15.24 -9.04
CA GLU A 216 0.64 -14.87 -8.44
C GLU A 216 -0.22 -16.08 -8.00
N LYS A 217 0.42 -17.20 -7.68
CA LYS A 217 -0.24 -18.44 -7.24
C LYS A 217 0.74 -19.37 -6.56
N ASP A 218 0.22 -20.37 -5.86
CA ASP A 218 1.03 -21.45 -5.33
C ASP A 218 1.63 -22.30 -6.44
N GLY A 219 2.91 -22.63 -6.27
CA GLY A 219 3.65 -23.56 -7.10
C GLY A 219 4.35 -24.64 -6.28
N THR A 220 4.98 -25.57 -6.98
CA THR A 220 5.83 -26.57 -6.34
C THR A 220 7.26 -26.02 -6.21
N CYS A 221 7.83 -26.07 -5.00
CA CYS A 221 9.20 -25.62 -4.74
C CYS A 221 10.23 -26.18 -5.75
N ASN A 222 10.76 -25.31 -6.60
CA ASN A 222 11.85 -25.66 -7.51
C ASN A 222 13.20 -25.59 -6.79
N ARG A 223 13.65 -26.72 -6.23
CA ARG A 223 14.89 -26.81 -5.44
C ARG A 223 16.15 -26.37 -6.19
N ARG A 224 16.21 -26.58 -7.51
CA ARG A 224 17.36 -26.15 -8.33
C ARG A 224 17.42 -24.62 -8.45
N LYS A 225 16.28 -23.95 -8.60
CA LYS A 225 16.20 -22.49 -8.60
C LYS A 225 16.45 -21.93 -7.19
N ALA A 226 15.85 -22.53 -6.17
CA ALA A 226 15.99 -22.11 -4.77
C ALA A 226 17.44 -22.18 -4.25
N ALA A 227 18.29 -23.05 -4.81
CA ALA A 227 19.71 -23.16 -4.46
C ALA A 227 20.61 -22.09 -5.12
N GLN A 228 20.07 -21.24 -6.00
CA GLN A 228 20.83 -20.17 -6.66
C GLN A 228 20.63 -18.85 -5.90
N HIS A 229 21.44 -18.63 -4.88
CA HIS A 229 21.25 -17.52 -3.95
C HIS A 229 21.78 -16.18 -4.50
N ALA A 230 20.93 -15.16 -4.48
CA ALA A 230 21.26 -13.76 -4.79
C ALA A 230 21.53 -12.93 -3.53
N ALA A 231 20.94 -13.30 -2.39
CA ALA A 231 21.17 -12.67 -1.09
C ALA A 231 21.07 -13.68 0.06
N GLN A 232 21.60 -13.29 1.23
CA GLN A 232 21.60 -14.11 2.45
C GLN A 232 21.39 -13.22 3.68
N ILE A 233 20.76 -13.78 4.70
CA ILE A 233 20.67 -13.21 6.05
C ILE A 233 21.14 -14.28 7.06
N LYS A 234 21.57 -13.85 8.25
CA LYS A 234 22.09 -14.75 9.30
C LYS A 234 21.06 -14.97 10.40
N HIS A 235 20.36 -13.91 10.79
CA HIS A 235 19.34 -13.91 11.83
C HIS A 235 18.18 -12.98 11.45
N PHE A 236 17.16 -12.95 12.30
CA PHE A 236 16.13 -11.91 12.31
C PHE A 236 15.77 -11.63 13.77
N ALA A 237 15.12 -10.49 14.01
CA ALA A 237 14.69 -10.10 15.34
C ALA A 237 13.31 -9.48 15.33
N ASP A 238 12.54 -9.78 16.37
CA ASP A 238 11.27 -9.12 16.66
C ASP A 238 11.52 -7.80 17.37
N VAL A 239 10.82 -6.75 16.92
CA VAL A 239 10.76 -5.47 17.61
C VAL A 239 9.70 -5.56 18.71
N PRO A 240 10.02 -5.18 19.96
CA PRO A 240 9.00 -5.09 21.01
C PRO A 240 7.87 -4.14 20.58
N PRO A 241 6.60 -4.42 20.92
CA PRO A 241 5.49 -3.55 20.55
C PRO A 241 5.66 -2.12 21.08
N GLY A 242 5.41 -1.12 20.23
CA GLY A 242 5.49 0.30 20.56
C GLY A 242 6.18 1.14 19.48
N GLU A 243 5.68 2.38 19.28
CA GLU A 243 6.23 3.28 18.25
C GLU A 243 7.69 3.68 18.50
N ASP A 244 8.12 3.82 19.76
CA ASP A 244 9.50 4.16 20.11
C ASP A 244 10.49 3.04 19.76
N GLU A 245 10.09 1.78 19.98
CA GLU A 245 10.90 0.62 19.63
C GLU A 245 10.94 0.40 18.12
N LEU A 246 9.81 0.58 17.45
CA LEU A 246 9.76 0.59 15.99
C LEU A 246 10.64 1.70 15.40
N LEU A 247 10.64 2.90 15.99
CA LEU A 247 11.46 4.01 15.54
C LEU A 247 12.94 3.67 15.60
N LYS A 248 13.40 3.08 16.71
CA LYS A 248 14.79 2.61 16.88
C LYS A 248 15.20 1.56 15.85
N ALA A 249 14.28 0.68 15.46
CA ALA A 249 14.54 -0.31 14.41
C ALA A 249 14.60 0.33 13.02
N VAL A 250 13.64 1.20 12.69
CA VAL A 250 13.53 1.87 11.38
C VAL A 250 14.70 2.82 11.12
N VAL A 251 15.30 3.40 12.17
CA VAL A 251 16.52 4.20 12.05
C VAL A 251 17.69 3.41 11.46
N GLN A 252 17.71 2.10 11.64
CA GLN A 252 18.81 1.24 11.23
C GLN A 252 18.58 0.62 9.85
N GLN A 253 17.33 0.30 9.48
CA GLN A 253 16.98 -0.37 8.23
C GLN A 253 15.46 -0.35 7.96
N PRO A 254 14.98 -0.73 6.76
CA PRO A 254 13.57 -1.07 6.54
C PRO A 254 13.09 -2.23 7.44
N VAL A 255 11.87 -2.14 7.95
CA VAL A 255 11.30 -3.08 8.95
C VAL A 255 9.97 -3.63 8.45
N SER A 256 9.81 -4.96 8.47
CA SER A 256 8.53 -5.61 8.17
C SER A 256 7.56 -5.41 9.33
N VAL A 257 6.32 -5.05 9.03
CA VAL A 257 5.26 -4.81 10.04
C VAL A 257 3.95 -5.45 9.62
N GLY A 258 3.21 -5.98 10.58
CA GLY A 258 1.81 -6.31 10.42
C GLY A 258 0.93 -5.06 10.61
N ILE A 259 -0.12 -4.93 9.81
CA ILE A 259 -1.08 -3.82 9.89
C ILE A 259 -2.51 -4.32 9.68
N ILE A 260 -3.49 -3.59 10.22
CA ILE A 260 -4.91 -3.72 9.89
C ILE A 260 -5.17 -2.91 8.61
N SER A 261 -5.53 -3.57 7.52
CA SER A 261 -5.76 -2.94 6.22
C SER A 261 -7.15 -3.19 5.63
N SER A 262 -7.98 -3.98 6.32
CA SER A 262 -9.36 -4.33 5.96
C SER A 262 -10.38 -3.19 5.98
N GLY A 263 -9.97 -1.94 6.22
CA GLY A 263 -10.87 -0.79 6.17
C GLY A 263 -11.07 -0.28 4.74
N GLN A 264 -12.30 0.07 4.36
CA GLN A 264 -12.60 0.68 3.05
C GLN A 264 -11.81 1.98 2.81
N GLU A 265 -11.48 2.71 3.90
CA GLU A 265 -10.61 3.90 3.82
C GLU A 265 -9.17 3.58 3.42
N PHE A 266 -8.67 2.43 3.87
CA PHE A 266 -7.34 1.94 3.53
C PHE A 266 -7.31 1.41 2.10
N GLN A 267 -8.34 0.64 1.70
CA GLN A 267 -8.53 0.18 0.32
C GLN A 267 -8.52 1.36 -0.67
N SER A 268 -9.19 2.46 -0.32
CA SER A 268 -9.38 3.64 -1.20
C SER A 268 -8.34 4.75 -0.98
N TYR A 269 -7.31 4.52 -0.16
CA TYR A 269 -6.29 5.54 0.11
C TYR A 269 -5.62 6.03 -1.17
N SER A 270 -5.50 7.36 -1.31
CA SER A 270 -4.88 8.01 -2.45
C SER A 270 -3.67 8.84 -2.04
N SER A 271 -3.82 9.73 -1.04
CA SER A 271 -2.73 10.63 -0.65
C SER A 271 -2.92 11.24 0.74
N GLY A 272 -1.85 11.86 1.25
CA GLY A 272 -1.85 12.56 2.53
C GLY A 272 -1.45 11.65 3.70
N ILE A 273 -1.61 12.14 4.92
CA ILE A 273 -1.25 11.38 6.12
C ILE A 273 -2.50 10.70 6.64
N PHE A 274 -2.53 9.37 6.53
CA PHE A 274 -3.64 8.56 6.97
C PHE A 274 -3.78 8.60 8.49
N ASN A 275 -4.96 9.01 8.93
CA ASN A 275 -5.40 9.02 10.31
C ASN A 275 -6.81 8.40 10.46
N GLY A 276 -7.19 7.57 9.50
CA GLY A 276 -8.49 6.91 9.44
C GLY A 276 -8.63 5.78 10.46
N ASP A 277 -9.85 5.29 10.58
CA ASP A 277 -10.20 4.22 11.51
C ASP A 277 -9.76 2.85 10.95
N CYS A 278 -9.20 2.04 11.83
CA CYS A 278 -8.76 0.68 11.54
C CYS A 278 -9.32 -0.24 12.63
N SER A 279 -10.28 -1.08 12.24
CA SER A 279 -10.93 -2.05 13.14
C SER A 279 -10.56 -3.47 12.75
N GLY A 280 -10.40 -4.35 13.74
CA GLY A 280 -10.15 -5.77 13.51
C GLY A 280 -8.77 -6.20 13.99
N GLU A 281 -8.28 -7.28 13.37
CA GLU A 281 -6.98 -7.89 13.65
C GLU A 281 -6.01 -7.59 12.50
N LEU A 282 -4.70 -7.76 12.74
CA LEU A 282 -3.70 -7.60 11.68
C LEU A 282 -3.99 -8.61 10.56
N ASP A 283 -4.09 -8.12 9.33
CA ASP A 283 -4.46 -8.90 8.14
C ASP A 283 -3.47 -8.75 6.99
N HIS A 284 -2.59 -7.74 7.05
CA HIS A 284 -1.67 -7.41 5.99
C HIS A 284 -0.25 -7.14 6.47
N ALA A 285 0.72 -7.42 5.60
CA ALA A 285 2.14 -7.24 5.88
C ALA A 285 2.71 -6.19 4.93
N VAL A 286 3.34 -5.15 5.48
CA VAL A 286 3.98 -4.07 4.72
C VAL A 286 5.39 -3.82 5.26
N VAL A 287 6.13 -2.89 4.66
CA VAL A 287 7.45 -2.49 5.16
C VAL A 287 7.46 -1.02 5.50
N VAL A 288 7.88 -0.68 6.72
CA VAL A 288 8.19 0.71 7.09
C VAL A 288 9.55 1.04 6.49
N VAL A 289 9.55 1.96 5.53
CA VAL A 289 10.74 2.40 4.77
C VAL A 289 11.20 3.80 5.17
N GLY A 290 10.58 4.39 6.18
CA GLY A 290 10.96 5.70 6.68
C GLY A 290 9.94 6.32 7.60
N TYR A 291 10.24 7.52 8.03
CA TYR A 291 9.37 8.37 8.83
C TYR A 291 9.78 9.83 8.64
N GLY A 292 8.89 10.74 9.02
CA GLY A 292 9.19 12.16 9.00
C GLY A 292 8.08 12.98 9.65
N THR A 293 8.05 14.25 9.27
CA THR A 293 7.04 15.23 9.69
C THR A 293 6.60 15.99 8.44
N SER A 294 5.29 16.19 8.23
CA SER A 294 4.78 17.00 7.12
C SER A 294 5.06 18.49 7.34
N GLU A 295 4.79 19.29 6.30
CA GLU A 295 4.81 20.75 6.38
C GLU A 295 3.86 21.29 7.47
N ASP A 296 2.72 20.62 7.67
CA ASP A 296 1.74 20.95 8.72
C ASP A 296 2.13 20.43 10.13
N GLY A 297 3.35 19.91 10.30
CA GLY A 297 3.84 19.43 11.59
C GLY A 297 3.35 18.04 12.02
N ILE A 298 2.70 17.28 11.11
CA ILE A 298 2.16 15.95 11.42
C ILE A 298 3.25 14.90 11.21
N LYS A 299 3.62 14.19 12.27
CA LYS A 299 4.56 13.07 12.21
C LYS A 299 3.93 11.89 11.48
N PHE A 300 4.70 11.19 10.65
CA PHE A 300 4.22 10.02 9.91
C PHE A 300 5.27 8.91 9.81
N TRP A 301 4.80 7.68 9.64
CA TRP A 301 5.50 6.54 9.07
C TRP A 301 5.31 6.54 7.56
N LYS A 302 6.33 6.19 6.78
CA LYS A 302 6.22 5.91 5.35
C LYS A 302 6.27 4.40 5.14
N ILE A 303 5.18 3.82 4.67
CA ILE A 303 5.12 2.40 4.34
C ILE A 303 5.24 2.16 2.84
N ARG A 304 5.90 1.06 2.47
CA ARG A 304 5.86 0.45 1.15
C ARG A 304 4.82 -0.66 1.15
N ASN A 305 3.89 -0.61 0.21
CA ASN A 305 2.88 -1.64 0.01
C ASN A 305 3.24 -2.55 -1.18
N SER A 306 2.43 -3.59 -1.42
CA SER A 306 2.59 -4.61 -2.47
C SER A 306 1.37 -4.69 -3.40
N TRP A 307 0.67 -3.56 -3.59
CA TRP A 307 -0.54 -3.46 -4.42
C TRP A 307 -0.33 -2.63 -5.68
N GLY A 308 0.90 -2.64 -6.21
CA GLY A 308 1.25 -1.88 -7.40
C GLY A 308 1.30 -0.35 -7.18
N GLU A 309 1.73 0.36 -8.21
CA GLU A 309 1.91 1.82 -8.15
C GLU A 309 0.61 2.61 -8.30
N THR A 310 -0.50 1.96 -8.71
CA THR A 310 -1.76 2.67 -8.92
C THR A 310 -2.57 2.87 -7.63
N TRP A 311 -2.14 2.21 -6.54
CA TRP A 311 -2.70 2.40 -5.20
C TRP A 311 -1.85 3.41 -4.40
N GLY A 312 -2.52 4.27 -3.62
CA GLY A 312 -1.86 5.25 -2.74
C GLY A 312 -0.92 6.22 -3.46
N GLU A 313 0.15 6.60 -2.77
CA GLU A 313 1.15 7.56 -3.24
C GLU A 313 2.22 6.85 -4.09
N ARG A 314 1.82 6.31 -5.25
CA ARG A 314 2.65 5.43 -6.09
C ARG A 314 3.11 4.18 -5.34
N GLY A 315 2.18 3.45 -4.72
CA GLY A 315 2.43 2.24 -3.95
C GLY A 315 2.91 2.47 -2.51
N TYR A 316 3.07 3.73 -2.09
CA TYR A 316 3.40 4.10 -0.73
C TYR A 316 2.20 4.69 0.00
N MET A 317 2.29 4.71 1.32
CA MET A 317 1.32 5.42 2.17
C MET A 317 2.03 6.04 3.35
N ARG A 318 1.58 7.23 3.74
CA ARG A 318 2.02 7.89 4.97
C ARG A 318 0.96 7.71 6.04
N ILE A 319 1.33 7.15 7.18
CA ILE A 319 0.42 6.86 8.29
C ILE A 319 0.83 7.71 9.48
N GLN A 320 -0.12 8.38 10.13
CA GLN A 320 0.19 9.26 11.26
C GLN A 320 0.90 8.50 12.38
N ARG A 321 1.94 9.12 12.92
CA ARG A 321 2.79 8.63 14.00
C ARG A 321 2.66 9.53 15.22
N GLY A 322 2.75 8.98 16.42
CA GLY A 322 2.74 9.76 17.66
C GLY A 322 1.37 10.37 17.97
N ASN A 323 0.29 9.67 17.63
CA ASN A 323 -1.08 10.10 17.94
C ASN A 323 -1.56 9.69 19.35
N GLY A 324 -0.67 9.12 20.18
CA GLY A 324 -0.98 8.61 21.51
C GLY A 324 -1.42 7.14 21.55
N SER A 325 -1.57 6.47 20.40
CA SER A 325 -1.80 5.02 20.34
C SER A 325 -0.53 4.25 20.73
N SER A 326 -0.63 3.39 21.73
CA SER A 326 0.49 2.52 22.14
C SER A 326 0.90 1.51 21.05
N LYS A 327 -0.01 1.17 20.14
CA LYS A 327 0.23 0.23 19.03
C LYS A 327 0.43 0.96 17.67
N GLY A 328 0.44 2.28 17.65
CA GLY A 328 0.34 3.07 16.42
C GLY A 328 -1.03 2.97 15.75
N ILE A 329 -1.27 3.78 14.71
CA ILE A 329 -2.48 3.67 13.88
C ILE A 329 -2.48 2.33 13.15
N CYS A 330 -3.66 1.70 13.06
CA CYS A 330 -3.87 0.38 12.45
C CYS A 330 -3.01 -0.75 13.04
N GLY A 331 -2.54 -0.58 14.28
CA GLY A 331 -1.68 -1.57 14.93
C GLY A 331 -0.27 -1.69 14.33
N LEU A 332 0.18 -0.73 13.52
CA LEU A 332 1.45 -0.77 12.78
C LEU A 332 2.70 -1.01 13.67
N ALA A 333 2.65 -0.65 14.94
CA ALA A 333 3.73 -0.88 15.91
C ALA A 333 3.45 -2.05 16.86
N SER A 334 2.55 -2.97 16.50
CA SER A 334 2.17 -4.12 17.36
C SER A 334 2.93 -5.40 17.07
N GLN A 335 3.25 -5.68 15.81
CA GLN A 335 4.08 -6.82 15.39
C GLN A 335 5.00 -6.36 14.26
N ALA A 336 6.30 -6.37 14.54
CA ALA A 336 7.32 -5.93 13.61
C ALA A 336 8.58 -6.77 13.77
N SER A 337 9.26 -7.02 12.67
CA SER A 337 10.51 -7.79 12.66
C SER A 337 11.42 -7.33 11.53
N TYR A 338 12.72 -7.60 11.67
CA TYR A 338 13.69 -7.23 10.65
C TYR A 338 14.79 -8.29 10.51
N PRO A 339 15.29 -8.50 9.28
CA PRO A 339 16.39 -9.42 9.04
C PRO A 339 17.75 -8.81 9.41
N ILE A 340 18.71 -9.66 9.75
CA ILE A 340 20.06 -9.28 10.15
C ILE A 340 21.05 -10.01 9.23
N ALA A 341 21.84 -9.24 8.46
CA ALA A 341 22.77 -9.79 7.48
C ALA A 341 24.17 -10.16 8.04
N ARG A 342 24.56 -9.63 9.20
CA ARG A 342 25.85 -9.90 9.88
C ARG A 342 25.67 -9.92 11.39
N GLU A 343 26.52 -10.67 12.10
CA GLU A 343 26.54 -10.74 13.57
C GLU A 343 26.90 -9.40 14.25
#